data_AF-A0A2S6WYN9-F1
#
_entry.id   AF-A0A2S6WYN9-F1
#
_cell.length_a   1.000
_cell.length_b   1.000
_cell.length_c   1.000
_cell.angle_alpha   90.00
_cell.angle_beta   90.00
_cell.angle_gamma   90.00
#
_symmetry.space_group_name_H-M   'P 1'
#
loop_
_entity.id
_entity.type
_entity.pdbx_description
1 polymer ?
#
loop_
_entity_poly.entity_id
_entity_poly.type
_entity_poly.pdbx_seq_one_letter_code
_entity_poly.pdbx_strand_id
1 'polypeptide(L)'
;MTEPASFGGGWIFEEGLRPFCESVAEFCGYDFDDADWQAVENALAETDVDKPDGWYDHPLAGRVPMTLLVAADPGSSVVFVRLTGEPDDRTGAQIEAALHIFSMYTVR
;
A
#
# COMPACT_ATOMS: atom_id res chain seq x y z
N MET A 1 -6.70 -21.82 8.51
CA MET A 1 -6.84 -20.37 8.41
C MET A 1 -6.20 -20.01 7.10
N THR A 2 -7.01 -19.76 6.07
CA THR A 2 -6.51 -19.42 4.73
C THR A 2 -5.87 -18.03 4.84
N GLU A 3 -4.63 -17.86 4.38
CA GLU A 3 -4.06 -16.52 4.23
C GLU A 3 -5.01 -15.70 3.34
N PRO A 4 -5.35 -14.46 3.72
CA PRO A 4 -6.18 -13.62 2.87
C PRO A 4 -5.55 -13.54 1.49
N ALA A 5 -6.36 -13.69 0.44
CA ALA A 5 -5.86 -13.65 -0.93
C ALA A 5 -5.12 -12.32 -1.15
N SER A 6 -3.84 -12.41 -1.54
CA SER A 6 -3.09 -11.24 -1.96
C SER A 6 -3.66 -10.73 -3.28
N PHE A 7 -4.08 -9.47 -3.30
CA PHE A 7 -4.61 -8.79 -4.45
C PHE A 7 -3.61 -7.72 -4.88
N GLY A 8 -2.93 -7.94 -6.00
CA GLY A 8 -1.98 -6.97 -6.55
C GLY A 8 -0.76 -6.70 -5.64
N GLY A 9 0.28 -6.15 -6.25
CA GLY A 9 1.48 -5.76 -5.54
C GLY A 9 2.64 -5.53 -6.49
N GLY A 10 3.60 -4.75 -6.03
CA GLY A 10 4.74 -4.32 -6.83
C GLY A 10 5.54 -3.27 -6.10
N TRP A 11 6.43 -2.62 -6.82
CA TRP A 11 7.15 -1.45 -6.31
C TRP A 11 6.52 -0.18 -6.85
N ILE A 12 6.58 0.89 -6.06
CA ILE A 12 6.26 2.26 -6.45
C ILE A 12 7.40 3.18 -6.01
N PHE A 13 7.51 4.38 -6.59
CA PHE A 13 8.47 5.36 -6.08
C PHE A 13 8.11 5.78 -4.65
N GLU A 14 9.12 5.90 -3.79
CA GLU A 14 8.93 6.27 -2.37
C GLU A 14 8.22 7.62 -2.22
N GLU A 15 8.55 8.60 -3.06
CA GLU A 15 7.89 9.92 -3.12
C GLU A 15 6.36 9.81 -3.37
N GLY A 16 5.93 8.73 -4.04
CA GLY A 16 4.53 8.44 -4.34
C GLY A 16 3.79 7.68 -3.24
N LEU A 17 4.45 7.29 -2.14
CA LEU A 17 3.83 6.41 -1.15
C LEU A 17 2.61 7.04 -0.47
N ARG A 18 2.73 8.28 0.04
CA ARG A 18 1.60 8.98 0.66
C ARG A 18 0.39 9.11 -0.28
N PRO A 19 0.53 9.71 -1.48
CA PRO A 19 -0.62 9.83 -2.39
C PRO A 19 -1.14 8.47 -2.87
N PHE A 20 -0.31 7.43 -2.93
CA PHE A 20 -0.77 6.06 -3.17
C PHE A 20 -1.65 5.53 -2.03
N CYS A 21 -1.22 5.68 -0.77
CA CYS A 21 -2.00 5.28 0.41
C CYS A 21 -3.36 6.00 0.45
N GLU A 22 -3.35 7.31 0.24
CA GLU A 22 -4.57 8.15 0.19
C GLU A 22 -5.53 7.68 -0.93
N SER A 23 -5.00 7.43 -2.14
CA SER A 23 -5.81 6.94 -3.27
C SER A 23 -6.44 5.58 -2.99
N VAL A 24 -5.66 4.63 -2.47
CA VAL A 24 -6.15 3.27 -2.16
C VAL A 24 -7.18 3.32 -1.04
N ALA A 25 -6.95 4.12 0.00
CA ALA A 25 -7.91 4.34 1.07
C ALA A 25 -9.23 4.92 0.56
N GLU A 26 -9.17 5.94 -0.30
CA GLU A 26 -10.36 6.53 -0.92
C GLU A 26 -11.17 5.48 -1.70
N PHE A 27 -10.50 4.63 -2.49
CA PHE A 27 -11.16 3.55 -3.23
C PHE A 27 -11.84 2.54 -2.30
N CYS A 28 -11.19 2.24 -1.16
CA CYS A 28 -11.74 1.38 -0.12
C CYS A 28 -12.86 2.06 0.70
N GLY A 29 -13.05 3.37 0.56
CA GLY A 29 -13.95 4.17 1.39
C GLY A 29 -13.47 4.28 2.83
N TYR A 30 -12.16 4.32 3.04
CA TYR A 30 -11.48 4.61 4.30
C TYR A 30 -10.99 6.07 4.28
N ASP A 31 -11.16 6.79 5.39
CA ASP A 31 -10.67 8.17 5.54
C ASP A 31 -9.24 8.10 6.09
N PHE A 32 -8.26 8.19 5.20
CA PHE A 32 -6.84 8.10 5.56
C PHE A 32 -6.32 9.48 5.96
N ASP A 33 -5.97 9.63 7.23
CA ASP A 33 -5.58 10.92 7.79
C ASP A 33 -4.07 11.06 8.05
N ASP A 34 -3.66 12.17 8.65
CA ASP A 34 -2.25 12.41 8.99
C ASP A 34 -1.71 11.42 10.03
N ALA A 35 -2.56 10.86 10.91
CA ALA A 35 -2.14 9.88 11.89
C ALA A 35 -1.89 8.51 11.23
N ASP A 36 -2.73 8.12 10.27
CA ASP A 36 -2.49 6.94 9.43
C ASP A 36 -1.19 7.09 8.63
N TRP A 37 -0.97 8.26 8.02
CA TRP A 37 0.28 8.56 7.33
C TRP A 37 1.48 8.40 8.25
N GLN A 38 1.42 9.02 9.45
CA GLN A 38 2.52 8.95 10.40
C GLN A 38 2.81 7.51 10.86
N ALA A 39 1.79 6.66 10.97
CA ALA A 39 1.96 5.26 11.31
C ALA A 39 2.71 4.50 10.20
N VAL A 40 2.32 4.69 8.93
CA VAL A 40 2.99 4.10 7.77
C VAL A 40 4.44 4.60 7.66
N GLU A 41 4.64 5.92 7.74
CA GLU A 41 5.96 6.55 7.60
C GLU A 41 6.93 6.08 8.70
N ASN A 42 6.48 6.03 9.95
CA ASN A 42 7.30 5.58 11.07
C ASN A 42 7.66 4.09 10.96
N ALA A 43 6.72 3.26 10.49
CA ALA A 43 6.96 1.84 10.36
C ALA A 43 7.89 1.52 9.18
N LEU A 44 7.80 2.28 8.08
CA LEU A 44 8.58 2.04 6.86
C LEU A 44 10.10 1.96 7.13
N ALA A 45 10.63 2.81 8.00
CA ALA A 45 12.06 2.82 8.34
C ALA A 45 12.58 1.50 8.95
N GLU A 46 11.69 0.72 9.56
CA GLU A 46 12.01 -0.56 10.20
C GLU A 46 11.69 -1.78 9.30
N THR A 47 11.14 -1.55 8.11
CA THR A 47 10.79 -2.58 7.14
C THR A 47 11.93 -2.90 6.17
N ASP A 48 11.86 -4.08 5.55
CA ASP A 48 12.84 -4.58 4.58
C ASP A 48 12.18 -5.68 3.76
N VAL A 49 11.98 -5.43 2.46
CA VAL A 49 11.26 -6.34 1.55
C VAL A 49 11.86 -7.75 1.50
N ASP A 50 13.17 -7.87 1.72
CA ASP A 50 13.89 -9.15 1.67
C ASP A 50 13.74 -9.97 2.97
N LYS A 51 13.22 -9.37 4.05
CA LYS A 51 12.99 -10.06 5.32
C LYS A 51 11.59 -10.68 5.38
N PRO A 52 11.45 -11.94 5.83
CA PRO A 52 10.14 -12.60 5.97
C PRO A 52 9.13 -11.86 6.84
N ASP A 53 9.60 -11.13 7.86
CA ASP A 53 8.83 -10.30 8.79
C ASP A 53 9.06 -8.79 8.56
N GLY A 54 9.63 -8.43 7.42
CA GLY A 54 10.01 -7.05 7.09
C GLY A 54 8.91 -6.24 6.43
N TRP A 55 7.63 -6.58 6.61
CA TRP A 55 6.50 -5.84 6.05
C TRP A 55 5.66 -5.25 7.18
N TYR A 56 5.25 -3.99 7.01
CA TYR A 56 4.26 -3.35 7.88
C TYR A 56 2.87 -3.53 7.30
N ASP A 57 1.93 -4.05 8.09
CA ASP A 57 0.52 -4.13 7.73
C ASP A 57 -0.28 -2.97 8.32
N HIS A 58 -1.03 -2.29 7.45
CA HIS A 58 -1.91 -1.18 7.80
C HIS A 58 -3.35 -1.52 7.38
N PRO A 59 -4.28 -1.72 8.33
CA PRO A 59 -5.66 -2.06 8.01
C PRO A 59 -6.44 -0.84 7.50
N LEU A 60 -7.02 -0.96 6.30
CA LEU A 60 -7.95 0.01 5.73
C LEU A 60 -9.38 -0.45 6.01
N ALA A 61 -9.91 -0.08 7.18
CA ALA A 61 -11.22 -0.51 7.68
C ALA A 61 -12.39 0.28 7.05
N GLY A 62 -12.35 0.49 5.73
CA GLY A 62 -13.36 1.20 4.96
C GLY A 62 -14.57 0.33 4.59
N ARG A 63 -15.37 0.82 3.63
CA ARG A 63 -16.49 0.09 3.04
C ARG A 63 -16.04 -1.24 2.38
N VAL A 64 -14.87 -1.23 1.75
CA VAL A 64 -14.21 -2.44 1.23
C VAL A 64 -12.99 -2.69 2.11
N PRO A 65 -13.07 -3.61 3.09
CA PRO A 65 -11.97 -3.85 4.01
C PRO A 65 -10.78 -4.45 3.28
N MET A 66 -9.64 -3.79 3.38
CA MET A 66 -8.37 -4.23 2.80
C MET A 66 -7.27 -4.07 3.85
N THR A 67 -6.16 -4.77 3.66
CA THR A 67 -4.91 -4.49 4.39
C THR A 67 -3.85 -4.07 3.37
N LEU A 68 -3.26 -2.90 3.61
CA LEU A 68 -2.11 -2.42 2.88
C LEU A 68 -0.85 -2.94 3.56
N LEU A 69 -0.02 -3.69 2.83
CA LEU A 69 1.31 -4.07 3.28
C LEU A 69 2.34 -3.20 2.58
N VAL A 70 3.26 -2.64 3.35
CA VAL A 70 4.35 -1.78 2.85
C VAL A 70 5.69 -2.31 3.37
N ALA A 71 6.69 -2.33 2.51
CA ALA A 71 8.07 -2.61 2.87
C ALA A 71 9.05 -1.73 2.10
N ALA A 72 10.08 -1.24 2.78
CA ALA A 72 11.19 -0.53 2.16
C ALA A 72 12.08 -1.51 1.35
N ASP A 73 12.74 -0.99 0.34
CA ASP A 73 13.86 -1.63 -0.36
C ASP A 73 15.16 -0.89 0.01
N PRO A 74 15.92 -1.35 1.03
CA PRO A 74 17.03 -0.59 1.60
C PRO A 74 18.10 -0.23 0.56
N GLY A 75 18.39 1.07 0.43
CA GLY A 75 19.37 1.60 -0.53
C GLY A 75 18.81 1.88 -1.93
N SER A 76 17.49 1.71 -2.11
CA SER A 76 16.75 2.07 -3.31
C SER A 76 16.00 3.39 -3.13
N SER A 77 15.17 3.75 -4.12
CA SER A 77 14.23 4.89 -4.05
C SER A 77 12.79 4.45 -4.33
N VAL A 78 12.52 3.17 -4.07
CA VAL A 78 11.22 2.53 -4.24
C VAL A 78 10.80 1.87 -2.95
N VAL A 79 9.50 1.70 -2.80
CA VAL A 79 8.89 0.93 -1.73
C VAL A 79 8.03 -0.16 -2.36
N PHE A 80 8.01 -1.32 -1.74
CA PHE A 80 7.15 -2.41 -2.13
C PHE A 80 5.81 -2.29 -1.41
N VAL A 81 4.74 -2.47 -2.18
CA VAL A 81 3.37 -2.44 -1.68
C VAL A 81 2.64 -3.71 -2.12
N ARG A 82 1.74 -4.19 -1.27
CA ARG A 82 0.85 -5.31 -1.56
C ARG A 82 -0.48 -5.07 -0.86
N LEU A 83 -1.57 -5.46 -1.49
CA LEU A 83 -2.91 -5.39 -0.88
C LEU A 83 -3.37 -6.82 -0.59
N THR A 84 -4.07 -7.01 0.52
CA THR A 84 -4.79 -8.27 0.81
C THR A 84 -6.24 -7.96 1.17
N GLY A 85 -7.16 -8.79 0.70
CA GLY A 85 -8.59 -8.59 0.87
C GLY A 85 -9.37 -9.08 -0.33
N GLU A 86 -10.66 -8.75 -0.38
CA GLU A 86 -11.57 -9.18 -1.44
C GLU A 86 -12.26 -7.95 -2.07
N PRO A 87 -11.58 -7.19 -2.95
CA PRO A 87 -12.18 -6.04 -3.61
C PRO A 87 -13.19 -6.49 -4.67
N ASP A 88 -14.20 -5.66 -4.94
CA ASP A 88 -15.01 -5.83 -6.14
C ASP A 88 -14.22 -5.45 -7.41
N ASP A 89 -14.72 -5.83 -8.59
CA ASP A 89 -14.03 -5.60 -9.87
C ASP A 89 -13.64 -4.13 -10.07
N ARG A 90 -14.49 -3.20 -9.62
CA ARG A 90 -14.25 -1.77 -9.73
C ARG A 90 -13.09 -1.34 -8.84
N THR A 91 -13.15 -1.66 -7.55
CA THR A 91 -12.13 -1.30 -6.56
C THR A 91 -10.80 -1.93 -6.94
N GLY A 92 -10.81 -3.19 -7.39
CA GLY A 92 -9.63 -3.89 -7.88
C GLY A 92 -8.98 -3.17 -9.06
N ALA A 93 -9.76 -2.79 -10.09
CA ALA A 93 -9.23 -2.05 -11.24
C ALA A 93 -8.66 -0.67 -10.86
N GLN A 94 -9.25 0.03 -9.89
CA GLN A 94 -8.73 1.31 -9.39
C GLN A 94 -7.38 1.14 -8.67
N ILE A 95 -7.24 0.10 -7.84
CA ILE A 95 -5.99 -0.22 -7.15
C ILE A 95 -4.89 -0.61 -8.16
N GLU A 96 -5.19 -1.44 -9.16
CA GLU A 96 -4.24 -1.80 -10.22
C GLU A 96 -3.77 -0.58 -11.02
N ALA A 97 -4.70 0.33 -11.34
CA ALA A 97 -4.37 1.58 -12.01
C ALA A 97 -3.45 2.47 -11.15
N ALA A 98 -3.72 2.60 -9.85
CA ALA A 98 -2.85 3.33 -8.94
C ALA A 98 -1.45 2.71 -8.88
N LEU A 99 -1.33 1.38 -8.70
CA LEU A 99 -0.05 0.67 -8.74
C LEU A 99 0.73 0.98 -10.04
N HIS A 100 0.05 0.95 -11.19
CA HIS A 100 0.68 1.28 -12.47
C HIS A 100 1.15 2.74 -12.55
N ILE A 101 0.34 3.70 -12.08
CA ILE A 101 0.68 5.12 -12.12
C ILE A 101 1.90 5.41 -11.23
N PHE A 102 1.88 4.96 -9.98
CA PHE A 102 2.94 5.27 -9.00
C PHE A 102 4.22 4.44 -9.20
N SER A 103 4.18 3.38 -10.01
CA SER A 103 5.39 2.68 -10.49
C SER A 103 6.04 3.34 -11.71
N MET A 104 5.28 4.13 -12.48
CA MET A 104 5.77 4.77 -13.70
C MET A 104 6.18 6.22 -13.52
N TYR A 105 5.54 6.93 -12.57
CA TYR A 105 5.69 8.37 -12.41
C TYR A 105 6.00 8.74 -10.97
N THR A 106 6.84 9.76 -10.81
CA THR A 106 7.04 10.46 -9.54
C THR A 106 6.02 11.59 -9.42
N VAL A 107 5.47 11.78 -8.23
CA VAL A 107 4.59 12.92 -7.92
C VAL A 107 5.44 13.91 -7.13
N ARG A 108 5.60 15.13 -7.65
CA ARG A 108 6.40 16.21 -7.06
C ARG A 108 5.53 17.41 -6.75
#